data_AF-U3B0N1-F1
#
_entry.id   AF-U3B0N1-F1
#
_cell.length_a   1.000
_cell.length_b   1.000
_cell.length_c   1.000
_cell.angle_alpha   90.00
_cell.angle_beta   90.00
_cell.angle_gamma   90.00
#
_symmetry.space_group_name_H-M   'P 1'
#
loop_
_entity.id
_entity.type
_entity.pdbx_description
1 polymer ?
#
loop_
_entity_poly.entity_id
_entity_poly.type
_entity_poly.pdbx_seq_one_letter_code
_entity_poly.pdbx_strand_id
1 'polypeptide(L)'
;MREHKIKTEGIAWISPEKRKSRFGGNVPPRPAETRLPLLWLSRQGAEVYLVNHTNETLELVFSDSNGFQTVDDETVSITSSDIQYRYENVPHGNAVKIEKYDNFYDLDFVLRVCLQIKAPKLGHLQLTSGYKKGGIGETVLLWDSGETGKNASVLQLS
;
A
#
# COMPACT_ATOMS: atom_id res chain seq x y z
N MET A 1 4.72 7.05 19.83
CA MET A 1 5.24 6.06 18.86
C MET A 1 4.05 5.23 18.35
N ARG A 2 3.88 5.07 17.04
CA ARG A 2 2.75 4.30 16.49
C ARG A 2 2.93 2.80 16.75
N GLU A 3 1.82 2.09 16.94
CA GLU A 3 1.81 0.65 17.22
C GLU A 3 2.25 -0.15 15.99
N HIS A 4 3.39 -0.83 16.07
CA HIS A 4 3.92 -1.69 15.01
C HIS A 4 3.21 -3.04 15.01
N LYS A 5 2.88 -3.56 13.82
CA LYS A 5 2.26 -4.88 13.66
C LYS A 5 2.85 -5.61 12.46
N ILE A 6 3.14 -6.89 12.68
CA ILE A 6 3.60 -7.82 11.64
C ILE A 6 2.59 -8.96 11.58
N LYS A 7 2.19 -9.34 10.37
CA LYS A 7 1.36 -10.52 10.09
C LYS A 7 2.21 -11.51 9.30
N THR A 8 2.32 -12.72 9.81
CA THR A 8 3.04 -13.82 9.16
C THR A 8 2.16 -14.63 8.21
N GLU A 9 0.83 -14.52 8.35
CA GLU A 9 -0.16 -15.25 7.55
C GLU A 9 -1.44 -14.41 7.36
N GLY A 10 -2.25 -14.78 6.36
CA GLY A 10 -3.66 -14.36 6.28
C GLY A 10 -3.99 -13.16 5.39
N ILE A 11 -3.03 -12.58 4.66
CA ILE A 11 -3.33 -11.59 3.61
C ILE A 11 -3.10 -12.21 2.23
N ALA A 12 -4.14 -12.88 1.72
CA ALA A 12 -4.13 -13.40 0.35
C ALA A 12 -4.57 -12.32 -0.64
N TRP A 13 -3.82 -12.16 -1.72
CA TRP A 13 -4.28 -11.38 -2.86
C TRP A 13 -5.29 -12.17 -3.68
N ILE A 14 -6.43 -11.54 -3.99
CA ILE A 14 -7.48 -12.13 -4.83
C ILE A 14 -7.48 -11.39 -6.15
N SER A 15 -7.31 -12.11 -7.25
CA SER A 15 -7.30 -11.51 -8.58
C SER A 15 -8.63 -10.82 -8.92
N PRO A 16 -8.63 -9.70 -9.69
CA PRO A 16 -9.82 -8.87 -9.90
C PRO A 16 -11.03 -9.62 -10.45
N GLU A 17 -10.83 -10.64 -11.28
CA GLU A 17 -11.89 -11.47 -11.87
C GLU A 17 -12.51 -12.45 -10.87
N LYS A 18 -11.80 -12.81 -9.79
CA LYS A 18 -12.30 -13.69 -8.71
C LYS A 18 -13.00 -12.91 -7.59
N ARG A 19 -12.98 -11.57 -7.63
CA ARG A 19 -13.58 -10.73 -6.58
C ARG A 19 -15.09 -10.67 -6.70
N LYS A 20 -15.77 -10.89 -5.57
CA LYS A 20 -17.22 -10.71 -5.45
C LYS A 20 -17.60 -9.22 -5.48
N SER A 21 -18.81 -8.92 -5.94
CA SER A 21 -19.39 -7.57 -5.88
C SER A 21 -19.51 -7.11 -4.43
N ARG A 22 -19.13 -5.85 -4.16
CA ARG A 22 -19.34 -5.21 -2.85
C ARG A 22 -20.80 -4.85 -2.60
N PHE A 23 -21.60 -4.71 -3.65
CA PHE A 23 -23.01 -4.29 -3.60
C PHE A 23 -23.98 -5.46 -3.80
N GLY A 24 -23.48 -6.70 -3.82
CA GLY A 24 -24.24 -7.86 -4.30
C GLY A 24 -24.35 -7.87 -5.83
N GLY A 25 -24.81 -9.00 -6.38
CA GLY A 25 -25.04 -9.18 -7.82
C GLY A 25 -23.84 -9.69 -8.64
N ASN A 26 -24.10 -9.91 -9.94
CA ASN A 26 -23.13 -10.42 -10.90
C ASN A 26 -22.12 -9.34 -11.29
N VAL A 27 -20.84 -9.68 -11.23
CA VAL A 27 -19.76 -8.83 -11.73
C VAL A 27 -19.58 -9.12 -13.22
N PRO A 28 -19.48 -8.11 -14.10
CA PRO A 28 -19.16 -8.33 -15.50
C PRO A 28 -17.87 -9.15 -15.66
N PRO A 29 -17.78 -10.06 -16.63
CA PRO A 29 -16.56 -10.80 -16.90
C PRO A 29 -15.39 -9.83 -17.10
N ARG A 30 -14.28 -10.09 -16.40
CA ARG A 30 -13.03 -9.34 -16.56
C ARG A 30 -12.00 -10.26 -17.20
N PRO A 31 -11.08 -9.73 -18.02
CA PRO A 31 -9.90 -10.49 -18.44
C PRO A 31 -9.17 -11.04 -17.21
N ALA A 32 -8.63 -12.26 -17.33
CA ALA A 32 -7.85 -12.86 -16.27
C ALA A 32 -6.57 -12.04 -16.02
N GLU A 33 -6.33 -11.67 -14.77
CA GLU A 33 -5.04 -11.10 -14.37
C GLU A 33 -4.03 -12.24 -14.21
N THR A 34 -3.04 -12.29 -15.08
CA THR A 34 -2.03 -13.34 -15.11
C THR A 34 -0.81 -13.01 -14.26
N ARG A 35 -0.61 -11.74 -13.89
CA ARG A 35 0.51 -11.29 -13.07
C ARG A 35 0.24 -11.53 -11.59
N LEU A 36 1.30 -11.71 -10.81
CA LEU A 36 1.25 -11.81 -9.37
C LEU A 36 1.86 -10.57 -8.72
N PRO A 37 1.23 -9.99 -7.68
CA PRO A 37 1.82 -8.83 -7.01
C PRO A 37 3.02 -9.27 -6.16
N LEU A 38 4.17 -8.63 -6.36
CA LEU A 38 5.33 -8.80 -5.48
C LEU A 38 5.20 -7.93 -4.23
N LEU A 39 4.70 -6.69 -4.42
CA LEU A 39 4.49 -5.74 -3.35
C LEU A 39 3.13 -5.09 -3.55
N TRP A 40 2.28 -5.15 -2.52
CA TRP A 40 0.99 -4.47 -2.54
C TRP A 40 0.56 -4.03 -1.16
N LEU A 41 -0.31 -3.03 -1.15
CA LEU A 41 -1.00 -2.54 0.02
C LEU A 41 -2.28 -3.35 0.21
N SER A 42 -2.58 -3.74 1.45
CA SER A 42 -3.84 -4.36 1.83
C SER A 42 -4.45 -3.61 3.00
N ARG A 43 -5.70 -3.15 2.84
CA ARG A 43 -6.46 -2.51 3.91
C ARG A 43 -7.34 -3.55 4.62
N GLN A 44 -7.15 -3.68 5.92
CA GLN A 44 -7.89 -4.57 6.81
C GLN A 44 -8.56 -3.72 7.88
N GLY A 45 -9.83 -3.36 7.65
CA GLY A 45 -10.53 -2.36 8.46
C GLY A 45 -9.88 -0.97 8.36
N ALA A 46 -9.43 -0.45 9.50
CA ALA A 46 -8.74 0.84 9.60
C ALA A 46 -7.25 0.76 9.25
N GLU A 47 -6.64 -0.43 9.25
CA GLU A 47 -5.19 -0.57 9.12
C GLU A 47 -4.78 -0.94 7.70
N VAL A 48 -3.65 -0.37 7.24
CA VAL A 48 -3.04 -0.69 5.95
C VAL A 48 -1.72 -1.41 6.18
N TYR A 49 -1.53 -2.49 5.43
CA TYR A 49 -0.36 -3.33 5.47
C TYR A 49 0.36 -3.31 4.13
N LEU A 50 1.69 -3.23 4.13
CA LEU A 50 2.53 -3.60 2.99
C LEU A 50 2.75 -5.11 3.07
N VAL A 51 2.41 -5.84 2.02
CA VAL A 51 2.65 -7.29 1.92
C VAL A 51 3.85 -7.56 1.02
N ASN A 52 4.75 -8.42 1.49
CA ASN A 52 5.99 -8.78 0.80
C ASN A 52 5.93 -10.18 0.17
N HIS A 53 5.71 -10.27 -1.14
CA HIS A 53 5.84 -11.51 -1.91
C HIS A 53 7.00 -11.48 -2.94
N THR A 54 8.06 -10.72 -2.68
CA THR A 54 9.22 -10.60 -3.59
C THR A 54 10.10 -11.86 -3.70
N ASN A 55 9.79 -12.92 -2.94
CA ASN A 55 10.64 -14.09 -2.72
C ASN A 55 12.03 -13.73 -2.14
N GLU A 56 12.10 -12.64 -1.39
CA GLU A 56 13.25 -12.21 -0.60
C GLU A 56 12.80 -11.47 0.67
N THR A 57 13.74 -11.29 1.60
CA THR A 57 13.55 -10.48 2.79
C THR A 57 13.80 -9.02 2.44
N LEU A 58 12.86 -8.12 2.77
CA LEU A 58 13.11 -6.69 2.74
C LEU A 58 14.00 -6.35 3.95
N GLU A 59 15.22 -5.91 3.69
CA GLU A 59 16.17 -5.47 4.73
C GLU A 59 15.59 -4.31 5.53
N LEU A 60 14.86 -3.42 4.85
CA LEU A 60 14.33 -2.20 5.43
C LEU A 60 13.01 -1.81 4.77
N VAL A 61 12.05 -1.36 5.57
CA VAL A 61 10.80 -0.72 5.14
C VAL A 61 10.57 0.51 5.99
N PHE A 62 10.51 1.67 5.34
CA PHE A 62 10.01 2.91 5.91
C PHE A 62 8.66 3.26 5.31
N SER A 63 7.75 3.74 6.13
CA SER A 63 6.52 4.37 5.65
C SER A 63 6.35 5.78 6.17
N ASP A 64 5.81 6.58 5.27
CA ASP A 64 5.34 7.93 5.50
C ASP A 64 4.03 8.14 4.72
N SER A 65 3.27 9.16 5.10
CA SER A 65 1.99 9.47 4.47
C SER A 65 1.85 10.94 4.21
N ASN A 66 1.39 11.24 3.00
CA ASN A 66 1.13 12.58 2.54
C ASN A 66 -0.34 12.71 2.16
N GLY A 67 -0.86 13.93 2.20
CA GLY A 67 -2.20 14.19 1.75
C GLY A 67 -2.57 15.66 1.83
N PHE A 68 -3.83 15.94 1.57
CA PHE A 68 -4.39 17.28 1.70
C PHE A 68 -5.91 17.19 1.93
N GLN A 69 -6.48 18.26 2.46
CA GLN A 69 -7.92 18.53 2.36
C GLN A 69 -8.14 19.89 1.73
N THR A 70 -9.28 20.05 1.07
CA THR A 70 -9.78 21.35 0.60
C THR A 70 -10.77 21.89 1.63
N VAL A 71 -10.56 23.12 2.09
CA VAL A 71 -11.49 23.85 2.97
C VAL A 71 -11.88 25.11 2.22
N ASP A 72 -13.09 25.12 1.66
CA ASP A 72 -13.56 26.15 0.73
C ASP A 72 -12.56 26.36 -0.43
N ASP A 73 -11.98 27.57 -0.56
CA ASP A 73 -11.01 27.91 -1.61
C ASP A 73 -9.55 27.62 -1.21
N GLU A 74 -9.32 27.09 0.00
CA GLU A 74 -7.99 26.80 0.53
C GLU A 74 -7.66 25.30 0.49
N THR A 75 -6.37 24.98 0.33
CA THR A 75 -5.86 23.61 0.44
C THR A 75 -4.89 23.51 1.59
N VAL A 76 -5.18 22.63 2.55
CA VAL A 76 -4.30 22.34 3.68
C VAL A 76 -3.60 21.02 3.41
N SER A 77 -2.28 21.08 3.18
CA SER A 77 -1.44 19.89 3.03
C SER A 77 -1.13 19.26 4.37
N ILE A 78 -1.30 17.95 4.46
CA ILE A 78 -0.76 17.14 5.55
C ILE A 78 0.51 16.49 5.04
N THR A 79 1.63 16.94 5.58
CA THR A 79 2.91 16.24 5.50
C THR A 79 3.22 15.70 6.88
N SER A 80 3.32 14.38 6.99
CA SER A 80 3.88 13.76 8.18
C SER A 80 5.38 14.09 8.20
N SER A 81 5.82 14.88 9.17
CA SER A 81 7.23 15.32 9.26
C SER A 81 8.17 14.23 9.75
N ASP A 82 7.64 13.08 10.18
CA ASP A 82 8.39 11.99 10.79
C ASP A 82 8.10 10.65 10.10
N ILE A 83 9.11 9.78 10.05
CA ILE A 83 8.95 8.36 9.68
C ILE A 83 7.87 7.75 10.58
N GLN A 84 6.76 7.32 9.98
CA GLN A 84 5.64 6.79 10.75
C GLN A 84 5.90 5.37 11.25
N TYR A 85 6.49 4.55 10.39
CA TYR A 85 6.87 3.18 10.72
C TYR A 85 8.22 2.83 10.10
N ARG A 86 8.98 2.01 10.84
CA ARG A 86 10.26 1.45 10.40
C ARG A 86 10.29 -0.03 10.76
N TYR A 87 10.51 -0.87 9.76
CA TYR A 87 10.70 -2.30 9.94
C TYR A 87 12.02 -2.71 9.31
N GLU A 88 12.70 -3.67 9.95
CA GLU A 88 13.88 -4.32 9.43
C GLU A 88 13.59 -5.81 9.24
N ASN A 89 14.25 -6.44 8.27
CA ASN A 89 14.19 -7.88 8.02
C ASN A 89 12.75 -8.42 7.86
N VAL A 90 11.94 -7.81 6.98
CA VAL A 90 10.57 -8.27 6.68
C VAL A 90 10.65 -9.46 5.72
N PRO A 91 10.40 -10.72 6.18
CA PRO A 91 10.55 -11.89 5.34
C PRO A 91 9.54 -11.93 4.20
N HIS A 92 9.83 -12.77 3.20
CA HIS A 92 8.83 -13.17 2.21
C HIS A 92 7.61 -13.79 2.90
N GLY A 93 6.41 -13.47 2.40
CA GLY A 93 5.13 -13.91 2.94
C GLY A 93 4.58 -13.03 4.06
N ASN A 94 5.42 -12.19 4.67
CA ASN A 94 4.99 -11.34 5.77
C ASN A 94 4.39 -10.02 5.29
N ALA A 95 3.53 -9.45 6.13
CA ALA A 95 2.98 -8.12 5.94
C ALA A 95 3.24 -7.24 7.17
N VAL A 96 3.56 -5.97 6.94
CA VAL A 96 3.84 -4.98 8.01
C VAL A 96 2.86 -3.83 7.94
N LYS A 97 2.37 -3.37 9.09
CA LYS A 97 1.47 -2.23 9.17
C LYS A 97 2.22 -0.95 8.86
N ILE A 98 1.71 -0.17 7.90
CA ILE A 98 2.36 1.05 7.40
C ILE A 98 1.50 2.30 7.54
N GLU A 99 0.20 2.14 7.82
CA GLU A 99 -0.74 3.24 8.03
C GLU A 99 -1.98 2.76 8.80
N LYS A 100 -2.70 3.69 9.42
CA LYS A 100 -4.04 3.51 9.99
C LYS A 100 -4.88 4.74 9.64
N TYR A 101 -6.03 4.51 9.02
CA TYR A 101 -7.03 5.54 8.75
C TYR A 101 -8.18 5.47 9.75
N ASP A 102 -8.68 6.63 10.14
CA ASP A 102 -9.95 6.78 10.82
C ASP A 102 -11.10 6.78 9.81
N ASN A 103 -12.10 5.92 10.01
CA ASN A 103 -13.18 5.74 9.05
C ASN A 103 -14.22 6.89 9.09
N PHE A 104 -14.06 7.88 9.97
CA PHE A 104 -14.91 9.06 10.06
C PHE A 104 -14.12 10.33 9.74
N TYR A 105 -13.00 10.57 10.43
CA TYR A 105 -12.25 11.81 10.30
C TYR A 105 -11.44 11.91 8.99
N ASP A 106 -10.98 10.78 8.43
CA ASP A 106 -10.17 10.82 7.21
C ASP A 106 -11.01 10.91 5.93
N LEU A 107 -12.34 10.89 6.03
CA LEU A 107 -13.23 10.83 4.88
C LEU A 107 -13.08 12.02 3.95
N ASP A 108 -12.76 13.20 4.46
CA ASP A 108 -12.58 14.42 3.67
C ASP A 108 -11.15 14.69 3.22
N PHE A 109 -10.22 13.81 3.62
CA PHE A 109 -8.83 13.90 3.19
C PHE A 109 -8.56 13.09 1.93
N VAL A 110 -7.72 13.64 1.08
CA VAL A 110 -7.10 12.96 -0.05
C VAL A 110 -5.70 12.53 0.37
N LEU A 111 -5.49 11.23 0.54
CA LEU A 111 -4.32 10.65 1.17
C LEU A 111 -3.54 9.77 0.20
N ARG A 112 -2.24 9.62 0.42
CA ARG A 112 -1.35 8.65 -0.24
C ARG A 112 -0.36 8.07 0.75
N VAL A 113 0.12 6.88 0.41
CA VAL A 113 1.21 6.21 1.10
C VAL A 113 2.50 6.41 0.30
N CYS A 114 3.58 6.71 1.01
CA CYS A 114 4.95 6.74 0.51
C CYS A 114 5.76 5.70 1.29
N LEU A 115 6.48 4.84 0.56
CA LEU A 115 7.34 3.82 1.14
C LEU A 115 8.76 3.98 0.60
N GLN A 116 9.73 3.69 1.44
CA GLN A 116 11.07 3.35 1.00
C GLN A 116 11.37 1.93 1.44
N ILE A 117 11.82 1.09 0.53
CA ILE A 117 12.20 -0.29 0.83
C ILE A 117 13.59 -0.58 0.35
N LYS A 118 14.33 -1.42 1.07
CA LYS A 118 15.60 -1.96 0.62
C LYS A 118 15.52 -3.47 0.62
N ALA A 119 15.94 -4.09 -0.48
CA ALA A 119 16.05 -5.54 -0.59
C ALA A 119 17.26 -5.94 -1.47
N PRO A 120 17.81 -7.15 -1.28
CA PRO A 120 18.99 -7.61 -2.02
C PRO A 120 18.87 -7.52 -3.55
N LYS A 121 17.74 -7.95 -4.14
CA LYS A 121 17.57 -7.98 -5.60
C LYS A 121 16.89 -6.73 -6.15
N LEU A 122 15.91 -6.19 -5.43
CA LEU A 122 15.21 -4.96 -5.83
C LEU A 122 16.03 -3.68 -5.58
N GLY A 123 17.11 -3.76 -4.80
CA GLY A 123 17.88 -2.60 -4.38
C GLY A 123 17.09 -1.69 -3.45
N HIS A 124 17.35 -0.38 -3.53
CA HIS A 124 16.66 0.63 -2.74
C HIS A 124 15.57 1.30 -3.61
N LEU A 125 14.30 1.13 -3.24
CA LEU A 125 13.15 1.65 -3.99
C LEU A 125 12.35 2.62 -3.14
N GLN A 126 11.89 3.71 -3.77
CA GLN A 126 10.80 4.53 -3.28
C GLN A 126 9.52 4.15 -4.03
N LEU A 127 8.51 3.70 -3.30
CA LEU A 127 7.21 3.30 -3.82
C LEU A 127 6.17 4.29 -3.35
N THR A 128 5.26 4.71 -4.22
CA THR A 128 4.16 5.56 -3.78
C THR A 128 2.83 5.11 -4.38
N SER A 129 1.78 5.19 -3.56
CA SER A 129 0.41 4.99 -4.05
C SER A 129 -0.11 6.26 -4.70
N GLY A 130 -1.13 6.11 -5.55
CA GLY A 130 -1.93 7.23 -6.00
C GLY A 130 -2.73 7.85 -4.85
N TYR A 131 -3.16 9.09 -5.03
CA TYR A 131 -4.04 9.77 -4.08
C TYR A 131 -5.44 9.16 -4.05
N LYS A 132 -6.03 9.02 -2.85
CA LYS A 132 -7.40 8.55 -2.64
C LYS A 132 -8.09 9.31 -1.50
N LYS A 133 -9.36 9.68 -1.74
CA LYS A 133 -10.25 10.21 -0.71
C LYS A 133 -10.59 9.11 0.30
N GLY A 134 -10.53 9.40 1.61
CA GLY A 134 -10.88 8.45 2.67
C GLY A 134 -9.85 7.34 2.93
N GLY A 135 -8.63 7.51 2.41
CA GLY A 135 -7.52 6.59 2.60
C GLY A 135 -7.35 5.53 1.50
N ILE A 136 -6.20 4.86 1.56
CA ILE A 136 -5.75 3.88 0.58
C ILE A 136 -6.32 2.49 0.89
N GLY A 137 -6.93 1.89 -0.14
CA GLY A 137 -7.40 0.51 -0.11
C GLY A 137 -6.34 -0.47 -0.61
N GLU A 138 -6.79 -1.63 -1.08
CA GLU A 138 -5.87 -2.57 -1.71
C GLU A 138 -5.28 -1.99 -3.01
N THR A 139 -3.96 -1.96 -3.13
CA THR A 139 -3.23 -1.33 -4.24
C THR A 139 -1.97 -2.11 -4.53
N VAL A 140 -1.83 -2.69 -5.72
CA VAL A 140 -0.57 -3.27 -6.16
C VAL A 140 0.43 -2.15 -6.44
N LEU A 141 1.66 -2.29 -5.93
CA LEU A 141 2.75 -1.35 -6.14
C LEU A 141 3.70 -1.87 -7.23
N LEU A 142 4.05 -3.16 -7.15
CA LEU A 142 4.95 -3.83 -8.08
C LEU A 142 4.44 -5.23 -8.43
N TRP A 143 4.38 -5.52 -9.72
CA TRP A 143 4.08 -6.85 -10.26
C TRP A 143 5.35 -7.70 -10.45
N ASP A 144 5.18 -9.01 -10.53
CA ASP A 144 6.23 -9.98 -10.86
C ASP A 144 6.82 -9.79 -12.26
N SER A 145 6.03 -9.22 -13.19
CA SER A 145 6.50 -8.76 -14.50
C SER A 145 7.46 -7.57 -14.44
N GLY A 146 7.67 -6.96 -13.27
CA GLY A 146 8.40 -5.70 -13.09
C GLY A 146 7.57 -4.46 -13.42
N GLU A 147 6.33 -4.63 -13.90
CA GLU A 147 5.43 -3.51 -14.16
C GLU A 147 4.98 -2.84 -12.85
N THR A 148 4.81 -1.52 -12.89
CA THR A 148 4.24 -0.77 -11.78
C THR A 148 2.72 -0.96 -11.72
N GLY A 149 2.17 -1.02 -10.52
CA GLY A 149 0.73 -1.08 -10.33
C GLY A 149 -0.01 0.18 -10.79
N LYS A 150 -1.31 0.05 -11.08
CA LYS A 150 -2.12 1.16 -11.57
C LYS A 150 -2.12 2.32 -10.56
N ASN A 151 -1.76 3.51 -11.03
CA ASN A 151 -1.63 4.74 -10.24
C ASN A 151 -0.58 4.65 -9.12
N ALA A 152 0.29 3.65 -9.12
CA ALA A 152 1.47 3.61 -8.26
C ALA A 152 2.67 4.21 -9.01
N SER A 153 3.72 4.55 -8.27
CA SER A 153 5.03 4.90 -8.83
C SER A 153 6.13 4.12 -8.13
N VAL A 154 7.17 3.75 -8.88
CA VAL A 154 8.39 3.13 -8.36
C VAL A 154 9.57 3.95 -8.85
N LEU A 155 10.45 4.36 -7.93
CA LEU A 155 11.68 5.08 -8.22
C LEU A 155 12.85 4.34 -7.59
N GLN A 156 13.90 4.09 -8.36
CA GLN A 156 15.16 3.58 -7.84
C GLN A 156 15.90 4.70 -7.09
N LEU A 157 16.29 4.44 -5.86
CA LEU A 157 17.16 5.31 -5.07
C LEU A 157 18.62 4.86 -5.25
N SER A 158 19.51 5.85 -5.39
CA SER A 158 20.96 5.68 -5.53
C SER A 158 21.63 5.32 -4.21
#